data_AF-A0A0G0G563-F1
#
_entry.id   AF-A0A0G0G563-F1
#
_cell.length_a   1.000
_cell.length_b   1.000
_cell.length_c   1.000
_cell.angle_alpha   90.00
_cell.angle_beta   90.00
_cell.angle_gamma   90.00
#
_symmetry.space_group_name_H-M   'P 1'
#
loop_
_entity.id
_entity.type
_entity.pdbx_description
1 polymer ?
#
loop_
_entity_poly.entity_id
_entity_poly.type
_entity_poly.pdbx_seq_one_letter_code
_entity_poly.pdbx_strand_id
1 'polypeptide(L)'
;MVRKIRKMVLLVFIFSQASYIYLFELPQIKIVDTASLTSASVTLSNSRLSYRAGVASGTSGSSIVTIDSSANADNDTNHLFPSDSVCFTDSGMNGCIGSTAYSVANIISSTSFNTASSLGNNLEATGYAVASQSGSFTISFVTTSVVPLDGDILVTIPMADSANGNNGIPDTNSSLATNGFDLNAIAAADISSTGCTDGNWNTTETISAGSGSTDHTIRVDRQTTSCAAGTTVTVTIDSSPGIVNPAPITSGHTQGSADTYTINIKTRDGSDNTLDQVDIKVAPVEAVLVSATVDESLSFQVAGVSSSTSTCGQTTDITTTAYSVPWGTIAATSTFYEGSQQLTVSTNADAGYSVKIEENDQMGINGTTCDSPAADTADETDSPACIKDTVCGAVSCSESSGYYWTNASSYPGLGISLANVDGTDASWLYDSTSEPCTTTGGGTSTNFCSRQIADQQAGNTKGTIMTNAAQVNSKDIYVCYRLAISGTQPPGYYYNTVKYTATATF
;
A
#
# COMPACT_ATOMS: atom_id res chain seq x y z
N MET A 1 76.22 24.57 55.53
CA MET A 1 75.92 23.19 55.09
C MET A 1 74.67 22.61 55.74
N VAL A 2 74.59 22.62 57.09
CA VAL A 2 73.46 22.06 57.88
C VAL A 2 72.06 22.56 57.49
N ARG A 3 71.90 23.85 57.17
CA ARG A 3 70.60 24.43 56.78
C ARG A 3 70.08 23.92 55.42
N LYS A 4 70.97 23.58 54.48
CA LYS A 4 70.60 22.98 53.18
C LYS A 4 70.18 21.51 53.36
N ILE A 5 70.87 20.78 54.23
CA ILE A 5 70.56 19.38 54.55
C ILE A 5 69.17 19.28 55.21
N ARG A 6 68.84 20.16 56.17
CA ARG A 6 67.49 20.16 56.79
C ARG A 6 66.36 20.41 55.78
N LYS A 7 66.54 21.32 54.82
CA LYS A 7 65.53 21.58 53.78
C LYS A 7 65.36 20.39 52.84
N MET A 8 66.46 19.72 52.49
CA MET A 8 66.42 18.55 51.62
C MET A 8 65.75 17.35 52.31
N VAL A 9 66.03 17.12 53.61
CA VAL A 9 65.36 16.07 54.40
C VAL A 9 63.86 16.35 54.54
N LEU A 10 63.47 17.60 54.80
CA LEU A 10 62.06 17.97 54.88
C LEU A 10 61.33 17.79 53.54
N LEU A 11 61.98 18.15 52.42
CA LEU A 11 61.43 17.96 51.08
C LEU A 11 61.23 16.46 50.79
N VAL A 12 62.22 15.62 51.09
CA VAL A 12 62.12 14.17 50.90
C VAL A 12 61.01 13.57 51.76
N PHE A 13 60.86 14.02 53.01
CA PHE A 13 59.80 13.54 53.90
C PHE A 13 58.39 13.95 53.42
N ILE A 14 58.21 15.19 52.97
CA ILE A 14 56.93 15.65 52.42
C ILE A 14 56.62 14.91 51.11
N PHE A 15 57.63 14.74 50.25
CA PHE A 15 57.45 14.05 48.98
C PHE A 15 57.15 12.56 49.18
N SER A 16 57.77 11.90 50.18
CA SER A 16 57.48 10.50 50.51
C SER A 16 56.07 10.33 51.10
N GLN A 17 55.60 11.26 51.94
CA GLN A 17 54.24 11.24 52.49
C GLN A 17 53.20 11.48 51.39
N ALA A 18 53.42 12.47 50.51
CA ALA A 18 52.54 12.73 49.38
C ALA A 18 52.52 11.56 48.37
N SER A 19 53.66 10.95 48.12
CA SER A 19 53.76 9.75 47.27
C SER A 19 53.09 8.55 47.90
N TYR A 20 53.18 8.38 49.23
CA TYR A 20 52.49 7.29 49.94
C TYR A 20 50.97 7.46 49.87
N ILE A 21 50.45 8.66 50.13
CA ILE A 21 49.01 8.95 50.01
C ILE A 21 48.53 8.74 48.57
N TYR A 22 49.29 9.21 47.57
CA TYR A 22 48.88 9.10 46.16
C TYR A 22 49.01 7.69 45.57
N LEU A 23 50.03 6.92 45.98
CA LEU A 23 50.30 5.59 45.42
C LEU A 23 49.68 4.45 46.25
N PHE A 24 49.37 4.65 47.53
CA PHE A 24 48.90 3.59 48.41
C PHE A 24 47.53 3.86 49.05
N GLU A 25 47.18 5.11 49.40
CA GLU A 25 45.85 5.40 49.99
C GLU A 25 44.79 5.78 48.95
N LEU A 26 45.11 6.61 47.96
CA LEU A 26 44.15 7.03 46.94
C LEU A 26 43.62 5.87 46.06
N PRO A 27 44.42 4.86 45.68
CA PRO A 27 43.92 3.66 45.01
C PRO A 27 43.11 2.73 45.94
N GLN A 28 43.13 2.96 47.26
CA GLN A 28 42.30 2.27 48.24
C GLN A 28 40.98 2.99 48.53
N ILE A 29 40.66 4.07 47.82
CA ILE A 29 39.26 4.36 47.53
C ILE A 29 38.76 3.16 46.74
N LYS A 30 38.20 2.18 47.46
CA LYS A 30 37.29 1.22 46.85
C LYS A 30 36.26 2.08 46.13
N ILE A 31 36.40 2.20 44.81
CA ILE A 31 35.21 2.31 43.98
C ILE A 31 34.41 1.11 44.43
N VAL A 32 33.36 1.35 45.19
CA VAL A 32 32.35 0.33 45.41
C VAL A 32 31.81 0.15 44.00
N ASP A 33 32.37 -0.80 43.26
CA ASP A 33 31.68 -1.40 42.14
C ASP A 33 30.39 -1.95 42.78
N THR A 34 29.33 -1.14 42.78
CA THR A 34 27.97 -1.67 42.86
C THR A 34 27.94 -2.77 41.83
N ALA A 35 27.73 -4.01 42.29
CA ALA A 35 27.75 -5.16 41.41
C ALA A 35 26.82 -4.86 40.22
N SER A 36 27.34 -4.82 39.00
CA SER A 36 26.50 -4.46 37.86
C SER A 36 25.61 -5.64 37.52
N LEU A 37 24.33 -5.40 37.27
CA LEU A 37 23.48 -6.39 36.58
C LEU A 37 24.17 -6.77 35.26
N THR A 38 24.12 -8.06 34.90
CA THR A 38 24.77 -8.56 33.68
C THR A 38 23.76 -8.91 32.59
N SER A 39 24.20 -8.96 31.32
CA SER A 39 23.34 -9.26 30.16
C SER A 39 22.08 -8.39 30.10
N ALA A 40 22.18 -7.13 30.54
CA ALA A 40 21.08 -6.22 30.63
C ALA A 40 20.70 -5.67 29.24
N SER A 41 19.43 -5.75 28.88
CA SER A 41 18.89 -5.26 27.61
C SER A 41 17.47 -4.73 27.77
N VAL A 42 17.07 -3.83 26.87
CA VAL A 42 15.69 -3.42 26.68
C VAL A 42 15.33 -3.57 25.20
N THR A 43 14.16 -4.13 24.94
CA THR A 43 13.60 -4.27 23.60
C THR A 43 12.29 -3.50 23.52
N LEU A 44 12.13 -2.73 22.44
CA LEU A 44 10.89 -2.05 22.10
C LEU A 44 10.12 -2.89 21.07
N SER A 45 8.82 -3.13 21.28
CA SER A 45 7.99 -3.74 20.23
C SER A 45 7.74 -2.78 19.05
N ASN A 46 7.80 -1.47 19.31
CA ASN A 46 7.81 -0.40 18.32
C ASN A 46 8.94 0.57 18.65
N SER A 47 9.96 0.64 17.80
CA SER A 47 11.12 1.52 17.98
C SER A 47 10.99 2.85 17.24
N ARG A 48 9.83 3.12 16.64
CA ARG A 48 9.61 4.34 15.86
C ARG A 48 9.48 5.56 16.78
N LEU A 49 10.22 6.63 16.51
CA LEU A 49 9.97 7.93 17.16
C LEU A 49 8.53 8.40 16.86
N SER A 50 7.90 9.03 17.85
CA SER A 50 6.60 9.65 17.63
C SER A 50 6.72 10.90 16.77
N TYR A 51 5.66 11.22 16.04
CA TYR A 51 5.58 12.44 15.24
C TYR A 51 4.94 13.57 16.05
N ARG A 52 5.55 14.76 16.05
CA ARG A 52 4.97 15.98 16.61
C ARG A 52 5.45 17.23 15.86
N ALA A 53 4.59 17.75 14.98
CA ALA A 53 4.80 19.01 14.28
C ALA A 53 3.81 20.08 14.74
N GLY A 54 4.20 21.36 14.64
CA GLY A 54 3.25 22.46 14.80
C GLY A 54 2.25 22.46 13.65
N VAL A 55 1.04 22.98 13.87
CA VAL A 55 0.05 23.15 12.79
C VAL A 55 0.21 24.55 12.20
N ALA A 56 0.27 24.66 10.87
CA ALA A 56 0.17 25.95 10.18
C ALA A 56 -1.27 26.23 9.73
N SER A 57 -1.97 25.23 9.20
CA SER A 57 -3.37 25.37 8.78
C SER A 57 -4.12 24.04 8.67
N GLY A 58 -5.44 24.08 8.88
CA GLY A 58 -6.38 23.02 8.54
C GLY A 58 -7.81 23.53 8.76
N THR A 59 -8.68 23.37 7.76
CA THR A 59 -10.04 23.94 7.77
C THR A 59 -11.08 22.84 7.87
N SER A 60 -12.12 23.07 8.68
CA SER A 60 -13.28 22.17 8.76
C SER A 60 -13.86 21.92 7.37
N GLY A 61 -14.19 20.67 7.07
CA GLY A 61 -14.66 20.21 5.76
C GLY A 61 -13.54 19.93 4.74
N SER A 62 -12.29 20.31 5.01
CA SER A 62 -11.11 19.94 4.20
C SER A 62 -10.44 18.69 4.76
N SER A 63 -9.73 17.93 3.92
CA SER A 63 -8.80 16.88 4.37
C SER A 63 -7.35 17.36 4.44
N ILE A 64 -7.05 18.54 3.91
CA ILE A 64 -5.67 19.02 3.80
C ILE A 64 -5.24 19.67 5.11
N VAL A 65 -4.09 19.24 5.60
CA VAL A 65 -3.38 19.83 6.72
C VAL A 65 -2.02 20.31 6.25
N THR A 66 -1.63 21.51 6.70
CA THR A 66 -0.27 22.03 6.54
C THR A 66 0.34 22.22 7.91
N ILE A 67 1.56 21.72 8.10
CA ILE A 67 2.32 21.84 9.35
C ILE A 67 3.22 23.07 9.32
N ASP A 68 3.57 23.56 10.51
CA ASP A 68 4.63 24.54 10.70
C ASP A 68 6.00 23.85 10.56
N SER A 69 6.90 24.48 9.82
CA SER A 69 8.19 23.93 9.39
C SER A 69 9.36 24.46 10.22
N SER A 70 9.11 25.05 11.39
CA SER A 70 10.17 25.58 12.23
C SER A 70 9.91 25.40 13.72
N ALA A 71 11.00 25.21 14.49
CA ALA A 71 11.00 25.19 15.96
C ALA A 71 10.12 24.11 16.62
N ASN A 72 9.73 23.07 15.89
CA ASN A 72 9.01 21.91 16.40
C ASN A 72 9.94 20.68 16.50
N ALA A 73 9.46 19.61 17.15
CA ALA A 73 10.16 18.32 17.13
C ALA A 73 10.26 17.80 15.69
N ASP A 74 9.17 17.94 14.95
CA ASP A 74 9.09 17.67 13.52
C ASP A 74 8.74 18.92 12.72
N ASN A 75 9.53 19.17 11.69
CA ASN A 75 9.42 20.35 10.84
C ASN A 75 9.10 19.99 9.38
N ASP A 76 8.89 18.70 9.11
CA ASP A 76 8.47 18.16 7.84
C ASP A 76 7.60 16.91 8.05
N THR A 77 7.05 16.38 6.96
CA THR A 77 6.20 15.18 6.94
C THR A 77 6.99 13.88 6.69
N ASN A 78 8.33 13.90 6.69
CA ASN A 78 9.15 12.81 6.15
C ASN A 78 9.01 11.50 6.93
N HIS A 79 8.66 11.55 8.21
CA HIS A 79 8.38 10.38 9.03
C HIS A 79 6.93 10.32 9.51
N LEU A 80 6.01 10.93 8.75
CA LEU A 80 4.57 10.69 8.84
C LEU A 80 4.15 9.84 7.65
N PHE A 81 3.41 8.76 7.88
CA PHE A 81 3.07 7.76 6.87
C PHE A 81 1.57 7.61 6.67
N PRO A 82 1.13 7.19 5.47
CA PRO A 82 -0.25 6.75 5.27
C PRO A 82 -0.69 5.77 6.36
N SER A 83 -1.93 5.93 6.82
CA SER A 83 -2.57 5.19 7.92
C SER A 83 -2.08 5.49 9.34
N ASP A 84 -1.07 6.35 9.53
CA ASP A 84 -0.78 6.86 10.86
C ASP A 84 -2.00 7.57 11.46
N SER A 85 -2.28 7.30 12.74
CA SER A 85 -3.32 7.97 13.50
C SER A 85 -2.78 9.30 14.01
N VAL A 86 -3.27 10.41 13.45
CA VAL A 86 -2.90 11.77 13.84
C VAL A 86 -3.98 12.41 14.70
N CYS A 87 -3.57 12.87 15.87
CA CYS A 87 -4.31 13.67 16.82
C CYS A 87 -3.92 15.13 16.64
N PHE A 88 -4.88 16.02 16.45
CA PHE A 88 -4.62 17.46 16.45
C PHE A 88 -4.90 18.02 17.83
N THR A 89 -3.92 18.66 18.46
CA THR A 89 -4.05 19.19 19.83
C THR A 89 -4.10 20.71 19.82
N ASP A 90 -4.59 21.29 20.91
CA ASP A 90 -4.32 22.70 21.22
C ASP A 90 -2.85 22.90 21.65
N SER A 91 -2.47 24.15 21.91
CA SER A 91 -1.13 24.51 22.40
C SER A 91 -0.79 23.90 23.77
N GLY A 92 -1.81 23.59 24.58
CA GLY A 92 -1.67 22.98 25.90
C GLY A 92 -1.52 21.46 25.87
N MET A 93 -1.73 20.83 24.70
CA MET A 93 -1.76 19.38 24.52
C MET A 93 -2.83 18.71 25.40
N ASN A 94 -4.03 19.27 25.45
CA ASN A 94 -5.14 18.77 26.27
C ASN A 94 -5.93 17.62 25.60
N GLY A 95 -5.25 16.79 24.81
CA GLY A 95 -5.86 15.75 23.97
C GLY A 95 -6.28 16.25 22.58
N CYS A 96 -6.95 15.39 21.83
CA CYS A 96 -7.35 15.70 20.45
C CYS A 96 -8.53 16.67 20.41
N ILE A 97 -8.46 17.66 19.53
CA ILE A 97 -9.54 18.59 19.23
C ILE A 97 -10.77 17.78 18.80
N GLY A 98 -11.88 17.97 19.52
CA GLY A 98 -13.12 17.23 19.29
C GLY A 98 -13.02 15.73 19.59
N SER A 99 -12.06 15.30 20.40
CA SER A 99 -11.81 13.90 20.77
C SER A 99 -11.71 12.97 19.56
N THR A 100 -11.17 13.48 18.46
CA THR A 100 -11.11 12.77 17.18
C THR A 100 -9.66 12.67 16.71
N ALA A 101 -9.24 11.46 16.37
CA ALA A 101 -8.02 11.20 15.61
C ALA A 101 -8.37 10.90 14.15
N TYR A 102 -7.45 11.22 13.26
CA TYR A 102 -7.60 11.05 11.81
C TYR A 102 -6.53 10.12 11.30
N SER A 103 -6.84 9.25 10.33
CA SER A 103 -5.79 8.53 9.62
C SER A 103 -5.19 9.41 8.53
N VAL A 104 -3.87 9.41 8.37
CA VAL A 104 -3.19 10.02 7.23
C VAL A 104 -3.57 9.25 5.96
N ALA A 105 -4.02 9.93 4.91
CA ALA A 105 -4.34 9.32 3.62
C ALA A 105 -3.12 9.27 2.71
N ASN A 106 -2.47 10.42 2.50
CA ASN A 106 -1.26 10.54 1.68
C ASN A 106 -0.45 11.78 2.10
N ILE A 107 0.84 11.75 1.75
CA ILE A 107 1.74 12.89 1.90
C ILE A 107 1.76 13.66 0.57
N ILE A 108 1.47 14.96 0.63
CA ILE A 108 1.38 15.83 -0.56
C ILE A 108 2.73 16.48 -0.84
N SER A 109 3.38 16.95 0.21
CA SER A 109 4.67 17.64 0.18
C SER A 109 5.38 17.47 1.53
N SER A 110 6.57 18.05 1.67
CA SER A 110 7.32 18.07 2.93
C SER A 110 6.61 18.79 4.07
N THR A 111 5.54 19.55 3.82
CA THR A 111 4.80 20.30 4.86
C THR A 111 3.30 20.07 4.82
N SER A 112 2.80 19.21 3.93
CA SER A 112 1.36 19.03 3.75
C SER A 112 0.99 17.58 3.52
N PHE A 113 -0.14 17.17 4.09
CA PHE A 113 -0.70 15.83 3.94
C PHE A 113 -2.22 15.89 3.92
N ASN A 114 -2.85 14.81 3.46
CA ASN A 114 -4.29 14.61 3.56
C ASN A 114 -4.64 13.68 4.72
N THR A 115 -5.75 13.95 5.40
CA THR A 115 -6.45 12.98 6.24
C THR A 115 -7.42 12.14 5.41
N ALA A 116 -7.73 10.92 5.84
CA ALA A 116 -8.65 10.01 5.17
C ALA A 116 -10.12 10.46 5.23
N SER A 117 -10.46 11.29 6.21
CA SER A 117 -11.75 11.95 6.36
C SER A 117 -11.57 13.46 6.50
N SER A 118 -12.59 14.23 6.15
CA SER A 118 -12.57 15.68 6.32
C SER A 118 -12.48 16.06 7.80
N LEU A 119 -11.71 17.09 8.11
CA LEU A 119 -11.60 17.68 9.42
C LEU A 119 -12.98 18.15 9.92
N GLY A 120 -13.31 17.82 11.17
CA GLY A 120 -14.55 18.27 11.80
C GLY A 120 -14.45 19.71 12.30
N ASN A 121 -13.24 20.14 12.67
CA ASN A 121 -12.96 21.44 13.26
C ASN A 121 -11.84 22.15 12.50
N ASN A 122 -11.78 23.47 12.64
CA ASN A 122 -10.59 24.22 12.23
C ASN A 122 -9.44 23.87 13.19
N LEU A 123 -8.23 23.76 12.65
CA LEU A 123 -7.04 23.54 13.44
C LEU A 123 -6.43 24.89 13.87
N GLU A 124 -5.94 24.96 15.09
CA GLU A 124 -5.28 26.16 15.63
C GLU A 124 -3.82 26.20 15.16
N ALA A 125 -3.36 27.35 14.68
CA ALA A 125 -1.96 27.52 14.24
C ALA A 125 -0.93 27.44 15.38
N THR A 126 -1.40 27.41 16.63
CA THR A 126 -0.59 27.19 17.84
C THR A 126 -0.68 25.76 18.36
N GLY A 127 -1.47 24.92 17.69
CA GLY A 127 -1.65 23.51 18.02
C GLY A 127 -0.60 22.61 17.39
N TYR A 128 -0.73 21.31 17.64
CA TYR A 128 0.19 20.30 17.12
C TYR A 128 -0.54 19.22 16.34
N ALA A 129 0.11 18.70 15.30
CA ALA A 129 -0.22 17.45 14.64
C ALA A 129 0.65 16.36 15.28
N VAL A 130 0.02 15.40 15.95
CA VAL A 130 0.67 14.38 16.77
C VAL A 130 0.32 12.99 16.27
N ALA A 131 1.31 12.17 15.95
CA ALA A 131 1.09 10.72 15.76
C ALA A 131 1.93 9.95 16.77
N SER A 132 1.30 9.54 17.87
CA SER A 132 1.95 8.78 18.94
C SER A 132 2.35 7.39 18.44
N GLN A 133 3.62 7.06 18.59
CA GLN A 133 4.15 5.73 18.35
C GLN A 133 4.38 5.08 19.70
N SER A 134 3.60 4.05 19.99
CA SER A 134 3.66 3.35 21.27
C SER A 134 4.05 1.90 21.08
N GLY A 135 4.60 1.31 22.13
CA GLY A 135 4.96 -0.11 22.17
C GLY A 135 5.23 -0.59 23.59
N SER A 136 5.41 -1.91 23.69
CA SER A 136 5.80 -2.56 24.93
C SER A 136 7.30 -2.50 25.13
N PHE A 137 7.70 -2.43 26.39
CA PHE A 137 9.09 -2.53 26.81
C PHE A 137 9.32 -3.91 27.39
N THR A 138 10.30 -4.64 26.89
CA THR A 138 10.78 -5.88 27.50
C THR A 138 12.19 -5.65 28.03
N ILE A 139 12.31 -5.60 29.34
CA ILE A 139 13.56 -5.39 30.06
C ILE A 139 14.04 -6.74 30.56
N SER A 140 15.29 -7.12 30.26
CA SER A 140 15.87 -8.38 30.73
C SER A 140 17.26 -8.15 31.29
N PHE A 141 17.60 -8.84 32.37
CA PHE A 141 18.93 -8.77 32.99
C PHE A 141 19.18 -10.01 33.86
N VAL A 142 20.43 -10.21 34.27
CA VAL A 142 20.83 -11.26 35.22
C VAL A 142 21.29 -10.60 36.52
N THR A 143 20.69 -11.02 37.64
CA THR A 143 21.05 -10.56 38.98
C THR A 143 22.49 -10.94 39.32
N THR A 144 23.25 -10.05 39.95
CA THR A 144 24.62 -10.35 40.41
C THR A 144 24.62 -10.59 41.91
N SER A 145 23.80 -9.85 42.64
CA SER A 145 23.55 -10.03 44.06
C SER A 145 22.23 -10.79 44.29
N VAL A 146 22.09 -11.38 45.48
CA VAL A 146 20.79 -11.91 45.93
C VAL A 146 19.87 -10.74 46.19
N VAL A 147 18.68 -10.72 45.57
CA VAL A 147 17.61 -9.78 45.94
C VAL A 147 16.85 -10.39 47.11
N PRO A 148 16.95 -9.85 48.33
CA PRO A 148 16.37 -10.47 49.51
C PRO A 148 14.84 -10.46 49.48
N LEU A 149 14.22 -11.15 50.44
CA LEU A 149 12.82 -10.88 50.77
C LEU A 149 12.67 -9.39 51.12
N ASP A 150 11.54 -8.80 50.73
CA ASP A 150 11.25 -7.36 50.85
C ASP A 150 12.13 -6.44 49.99
N GLY A 151 13.06 -6.98 49.20
CA GLY A 151 13.79 -6.22 48.17
C GLY A 151 12.95 -5.97 46.91
N ASP A 152 13.47 -5.18 45.98
CA ASP A 152 12.74 -4.82 44.76
C ASP A 152 13.63 -4.66 43.53
N ILE A 153 12.97 -4.54 42.38
CA ILE A 153 13.53 -4.01 41.15
C ILE A 153 12.94 -2.61 40.95
N LEU A 154 13.81 -1.62 40.74
CA LEU A 154 13.43 -0.26 40.39
C LEU A 154 13.90 0.04 38.96
N VAL A 155 12.95 0.27 38.07
CA VAL A 155 13.19 0.74 36.70
C VAL A 155 12.95 2.25 36.67
N THR A 156 13.89 3.00 36.10
CA THR A 156 13.76 4.44 35.84
C THR A 156 13.79 4.71 34.34
N ILE A 157 12.72 5.32 33.83
CA ILE A 157 12.53 5.61 32.40
C ILE A 157 12.54 7.13 32.23
N PRO A 158 13.38 7.68 31.33
CA PRO A 158 13.44 9.11 31.10
C PRO A 158 12.08 9.71 30.75
N MET A 159 11.80 10.89 31.31
CA MET A 159 10.65 11.73 30.97
C MET A 159 11.16 13.06 30.40
N ALA A 160 10.37 13.76 29.57
CA ALA A 160 10.68 15.16 29.33
C ALA A 160 10.48 16.03 30.57
N ASP A 161 11.26 17.11 30.69
CA ASP A 161 11.06 18.16 31.70
C ASP A 161 9.81 19.02 31.39
N SER A 162 8.64 18.39 31.42
CA SER A 162 7.35 18.99 31.17
C SER A 162 6.36 18.57 32.26
N ALA A 163 5.51 19.49 32.72
CA ALA A 163 4.51 19.21 33.75
C ALA A 163 3.42 18.20 33.29
N ASN A 164 3.42 17.84 32.00
CA ASN A 164 2.38 17.04 31.36
C ASN A 164 2.90 15.72 30.75
N GLY A 165 4.11 15.23 31.08
CA GLY A 165 4.73 14.06 30.42
C GLY A 165 4.12 12.67 30.68
N ASN A 166 2.87 12.62 31.15
CA ASN A 166 2.09 11.39 31.27
C ASN A 166 0.62 11.67 30.89
N ASN A 167 0.42 12.08 29.64
CA ASN A 167 -0.88 12.42 29.07
C ASN A 167 -1.17 11.64 27.76
N GLY A 168 -0.30 10.71 27.37
CA GLY A 168 -0.43 9.92 26.15
C GLY A 168 -0.03 10.67 24.87
N ILE A 169 0.53 11.88 25.00
CA ILE A 169 1.06 12.68 23.91
C ILE A 169 2.59 12.61 23.97
N PRO A 170 3.28 12.48 22.83
CA PRO A 170 4.73 12.38 22.81
C PRO A 170 5.41 13.62 23.40
N ASP A 171 6.24 13.34 24.38
CA ASP A 171 7.14 14.28 24.99
C ASP A 171 8.26 14.69 24.02
N THR A 172 8.70 15.95 24.11
CA THR A 172 9.88 16.48 23.40
C THR A 172 10.53 17.61 24.19
N ASN A 173 11.84 17.78 24.01
CA ASN A 173 12.59 18.91 24.54
C ASN A 173 13.81 19.19 23.64
N SER A 174 14.56 20.25 23.96
CA SER A 174 15.76 20.68 23.22
C SER A 174 16.99 19.79 23.43
N SER A 175 16.95 18.85 24.39
CA SER A 175 18.09 17.97 24.70
C SER A 175 17.64 16.57 25.11
N LEU A 176 18.47 15.56 24.82
CA LEU A 176 18.19 14.17 25.23
C LEU A 176 18.11 14.00 26.75
N ALA A 177 18.82 14.81 27.52
CA ALA A 177 18.85 14.71 28.98
C ALA A 177 17.53 15.15 29.63
N THR A 178 16.70 15.88 28.89
CA THR A 178 15.42 16.43 29.37
C THR A 178 14.27 16.07 28.43
N ASN A 179 14.45 15.04 27.60
CA ASN A 179 13.47 14.45 26.70
C ASN A 179 13.26 12.97 27.11
N GLY A 180 12.11 12.38 26.78
CA GLY A 180 11.84 11.01 27.20
C GLY A 180 10.51 10.44 26.77
N PHE A 181 10.16 9.32 27.40
CA PHE A 181 8.96 8.55 27.11
C PHE A 181 7.79 9.05 27.94
N ASP A 182 6.57 8.82 27.45
CA ASP A 182 5.33 9.05 28.19
C ASP A 182 4.72 7.68 28.55
N LEU A 183 4.38 7.47 29.82
CA LEU A 183 3.85 6.18 30.29
C LEU A 183 2.41 5.93 29.82
N ASN A 184 1.71 6.91 29.28
CA ASN A 184 0.39 6.76 28.70
C ASN A 184 -0.59 6.02 29.63
N ALA A 185 -0.56 6.41 30.90
CA ALA A 185 -1.34 5.79 31.96
C ALA A 185 -1.12 4.27 32.16
N ILE A 186 0.10 3.75 31.96
CA ILE A 186 0.49 2.39 32.43
C ILE A 186 -0.04 2.18 33.86
N ALA A 187 -0.76 1.08 34.06
CA ALA A 187 -1.23 0.62 35.36
C ALA A 187 -0.47 -0.64 35.80
N ALA A 188 -0.59 -1.01 37.08
CA ALA A 188 0.11 -2.18 37.61
C ALA A 188 -0.22 -3.47 36.84
N ALA A 189 -1.46 -3.61 36.38
CA ALA A 189 -1.90 -4.77 35.59
C ALA A 189 -1.21 -4.91 34.22
N ASP A 190 -0.58 -3.84 33.72
CA ASP A 190 0.17 -3.83 32.45
C ASP A 190 1.64 -4.24 32.66
N ILE A 191 2.06 -4.48 33.90
CA ILE A 191 3.40 -4.92 34.23
C ILE A 191 3.35 -6.42 34.54
N SER A 192 4.31 -7.15 33.97
CA SER A 192 4.55 -8.54 34.34
C SER A 192 6.04 -8.76 34.55
N SER A 193 6.37 -9.62 35.51
CA SER A 193 7.75 -9.97 35.80
C SER A 193 7.90 -11.49 35.93
N THR A 194 8.97 -12.02 35.36
CA THR A 194 9.32 -13.45 35.38
C THR A 194 10.76 -13.64 35.81
N GLY A 195 11.11 -14.87 36.20
CA GLY A 195 12.41 -15.17 36.76
C GLY A 195 12.41 -15.08 38.27
N CYS A 196 13.40 -15.76 38.87
CA CYS A 196 13.28 -16.30 40.23
C CYS A 196 12.09 -17.29 40.27
N THR A 197 11.70 -17.86 41.42
CA THR A 197 10.49 -18.70 41.43
C THR A 197 9.28 -17.87 40.99
N ASP A 198 8.68 -18.21 39.84
CA ASP A 198 7.62 -17.43 39.21
C ASP A 198 6.42 -17.25 40.16
N GLY A 199 5.81 -16.05 40.14
CA GLY A 199 4.73 -15.68 41.07
C GLY A 199 5.20 -15.10 42.41
N ASN A 200 6.51 -14.89 42.60
CA ASN A 200 7.07 -14.29 43.82
C ASN A 200 7.41 -12.79 43.70
N TRP A 201 7.01 -12.17 42.60
CA TRP A 201 7.01 -10.72 42.40
C TRP A 201 5.61 -10.17 42.67
N ASN A 202 5.53 -8.96 43.21
CA ASN A 202 4.27 -8.32 43.60
C ASN A 202 3.34 -8.15 42.41
N THR A 203 2.06 -8.49 42.58
CA THR A 203 0.99 -8.30 41.58
C THR A 203 0.43 -6.87 41.56
N THR A 204 1.04 -5.95 42.31
CA THR A 204 0.63 -4.55 42.43
C THR A 204 1.86 -3.66 42.52
N GLU A 205 2.50 -3.50 41.37
CA GLU A 205 3.66 -2.67 41.13
C GLU A 205 3.36 -1.21 41.48
N THR A 206 4.37 -0.52 42.03
CA THR A 206 4.26 0.92 42.29
C THR A 206 4.79 1.68 41.09
N ILE A 207 3.89 2.37 40.40
CA ILE A 207 4.22 3.22 39.25
C ILE A 207 4.13 4.67 39.70
N SER A 208 5.22 5.41 39.54
CA SER A 208 5.23 6.86 39.73
C SER A 208 5.57 7.51 38.40
N ALA A 209 4.57 8.18 37.82
CA ALA A 209 4.80 9.06 36.69
C ALA A 209 5.76 10.18 37.11
N GLY A 210 6.66 10.55 36.21
CA GLY A 210 7.52 11.71 36.38
C GLY A 210 6.72 13.02 36.49
N SER A 211 7.40 14.12 36.78
CA SER A 211 6.77 15.43 37.06
C SER A 211 7.52 16.62 36.43
N GLY A 212 8.14 16.41 35.27
CA GLY A 212 9.08 17.33 34.63
C GLY A 212 10.43 17.39 35.33
N SER A 213 10.45 17.48 36.67
CA SER A 213 11.68 17.47 37.46
C SER A 213 12.21 16.06 37.80
N THR A 214 11.47 15.02 37.45
CA THR A 214 11.77 13.62 37.79
C THR A 214 11.38 12.68 36.65
N ASP A 215 12.17 11.63 36.46
CA ASP A 215 11.86 10.53 35.56
C ASP A 215 10.70 9.67 36.06
N HIS A 216 10.14 8.86 35.16
CA HIS A 216 9.19 7.81 35.53
C HIS A 216 9.89 6.70 36.29
N THR A 217 9.20 6.12 37.27
CA THR A 217 9.71 4.96 38.00
C THR A 217 8.67 3.86 38.12
N ILE A 218 9.15 2.62 37.98
CA ILE A 218 8.36 1.40 38.17
C ILE A 218 9.09 0.53 39.17
N ARG A 219 8.42 0.22 40.29
CA ARG A 219 8.95 -0.64 41.35
C ARG A 219 8.20 -1.97 41.38
N VAL A 220 8.96 -3.07 41.29
CA VAL A 220 8.48 -4.45 41.35
C VAL A 220 9.03 -5.12 42.61
N ASP A 221 8.19 -5.32 43.61
CA ASP A 221 8.60 -5.82 44.94
C ASP A 221 8.69 -7.36 44.99
N ARG A 222 9.65 -7.90 45.74
CA ARG A 222 9.68 -9.32 46.12
C ARG A 222 8.69 -9.60 47.25
N GLN A 223 7.92 -10.69 47.15
CA GLN A 223 6.87 -10.98 48.14
C GLN A 223 7.16 -12.15 49.10
N THR A 224 7.72 -13.27 48.64
CA THR A 224 7.68 -14.52 49.43
C THR A 224 9.04 -15.16 49.69
N THR A 225 10.01 -14.99 48.79
CA THR A 225 11.36 -15.57 48.90
C THR A 225 12.39 -14.65 48.24
N SER A 226 13.66 -14.79 48.61
CA SER A 226 14.75 -14.09 47.93
C SER A 226 14.91 -14.57 46.48
N CYS A 227 15.36 -13.70 45.58
CA CYS A 227 15.87 -14.09 44.28
C CYS A 227 17.37 -14.39 44.36
N ALA A 228 17.79 -15.58 43.96
CA ALA A 228 19.20 -15.96 43.96
C ALA A 228 20.02 -15.10 42.98
N ALA A 229 21.29 -14.88 43.29
CA ALA A 229 22.25 -14.33 42.34
C ALA A 229 22.37 -15.25 41.11
N GLY A 230 22.69 -14.67 39.95
CA GLY A 230 22.80 -15.38 38.67
C GLY A 230 21.46 -15.74 38.03
N THR A 231 20.35 -15.14 38.49
CA THR A 231 19.02 -15.41 37.95
C THR A 231 18.68 -14.43 36.83
N THR A 232 18.23 -14.91 35.68
CA THR A 232 17.64 -14.07 34.64
C THR A 232 16.26 -13.61 35.09
N VAL A 233 16.05 -12.29 35.06
CA VAL A 233 14.78 -11.63 35.33
C VAL A 233 14.32 -10.91 34.06
N THR A 234 13.03 -10.96 33.79
CA THR A 234 12.41 -10.18 32.72
C THR A 234 11.26 -9.37 33.30
N VAL A 235 11.23 -8.07 33.03
CA VAL A 235 10.13 -7.16 33.33
C VAL A 235 9.56 -6.68 32.00
N THR A 236 8.28 -6.97 31.78
CA THR A 236 7.54 -6.53 30.60
C THR A 236 6.53 -5.47 31.01
N ILE A 237 6.55 -4.34 30.31
CA ILE A 237 5.58 -3.26 30.44
C ILE A 237 4.81 -3.24 29.12
N ASP A 238 3.58 -3.74 29.15
CA ASP A 238 2.76 -3.99 27.97
C ASP A 238 1.30 -3.63 28.24
N SER A 239 0.91 -2.46 27.74
CA SER A 239 -0.49 -2.03 27.67
C SER A 239 -0.86 -1.84 26.19
N SER A 240 -2.16 -1.76 25.90
CA SER A 240 -2.62 -1.30 24.58
C SER A 240 -3.03 0.18 24.70
N PRO A 241 -2.25 1.15 24.16
CA PRO A 241 -1.22 1.00 23.14
C PRO A 241 0.25 0.94 23.64
N GLY A 242 0.51 1.02 24.94
CA GLY A 242 1.85 0.87 25.52
C GLY A 242 2.49 2.21 25.89
N ILE A 243 3.79 2.17 26.21
CA ILE A 243 4.61 3.36 26.45
C ILE A 243 4.71 4.14 25.14
N VAL A 244 4.48 5.45 25.18
CA VAL A 244 4.63 6.34 24.03
C VAL A 244 6.09 6.71 23.88
N ASN A 245 6.64 6.46 22.69
CA ASN A 245 7.99 6.86 22.32
C ASN A 245 8.08 8.40 22.25
N PRO A 246 9.22 9.00 22.60
CA PRO A 246 9.45 10.43 22.45
C PRO A 246 9.21 10.88 21.02
N ALA A 247 8.87 12.17 20.85
CA ALA A 247 9.14 12.86 19.59
C ALA A 247 10.62 13.30 19.56
N PRO A 248 11.20 13.53 18.37
CA PRO A 248 12.60 13.94 18.24
C PRO A 248 12.92 15.17 19.10
N ILE A 249 14.17 15.31 19.55
CA ILE A 249 14.59 16.55 20.21
C ILE A 249 14.49 17.74 19.25
N THR A 250 14.02 18.89 19.74
CA THR A 250 13.75 20.07 18.90
C THR A 250 15.02 20.76 18.38
N SER A 251 16.20 20.36 18.86
CA SER A 251 17.50 20.87 18.42
C SER A 251 18.53 19.76 18.37
N GLY A 252 19.25 19.65 17.25
CA GLY A 252 20.38 18.71 17.10
C GLY A 252 19.99 17.29 16.66
N HIS A 253 18.71 16.97 16.53
CA HIS A 253 18.27 15.74 15.89
C HIS A 253 18.52 15.78 14.37
N THR A 254 18.89 14.65 13.78
CA THR A 254 19.02 14.46 12.33
C THR A 254 18.20 13.23 11.94
N GLN A 255 17.16 13.42 11.13
CA GLN A 255 16.29 12.33 10.69
C GLN A 255 17.10 11.15 10.12
N GLY A 256 16.71 9.93 10.50
CA GLY A 256 17.43 8.70 10.20
C GLY A 256 18.59 8.40 11.15
N SER A 257 18.82 9.25 12.16
CA SER A 257 19.74 8.99 13.27
C SER A 257 18.95 8.81 14.56
N ALA A 258 19.21 7.72 15.28
CA ALA A 258 18.48 7.41 16.49
C ALA A 258 18.81 8.37 17.64
N ASP A 259 17.78 8.76 18.41
CA ASP A 259 17.94 9.46 19.67
C ASP A 259 18.16 8.42 20.78
N THR A 260 19.30 8.47 21.49
CA THR A 260 19.67 7.43 22.46
C THR A 260 19.35 7.84 23.91
N TYR A 261 18.39 7.17 24.52
CA TYR A 261 17.96 7.37 25.90
C TYR A 261 18.58 6.34 26.85
N THR A 262 18.64 6.67 28.14
CA THR A 262 19.21 5.80 29.17
C THR A 262 18.12 5.34 30.12
N ILE A 263 17.88 4.04 30.20
CA ILE A 263 17.01 3.44 31.21
C ILE A 263 17.91 2.91 32.32
N ASN A 264 17.63 3.32 33.55
CA ASN A 264 18.35 2.80 34.70
C ASN A 264 17.57 1.66 35.37
N ILE A 265 18.26 0.59 35.72
CA ILE A 265 17.69 -0.50 36.52
C ILE A 265 18.51 -0.67 37.78
N LYS A 266 17.82 -0.81 38.91
CA LYS A 266 18.40 -1.19 40.20
C LYS A 266 17.71 -2.43 40.75
N THR A 267 18.47 -3.26 41.45
CA THR A 267 17.91 -4.14 42.48
C THR A 267 18.23 -3.55 43.85
N ARG A 268 17.30 -3.69 44.80
CA ARG A 268 17.44 -3.08 46.13
C ARG A 268 17.08 -4.06 47.24
N ASP A 269 17.57 -3.81 48.44
CA ASP A 269 17.11 -4.51 49.65
C ASP A 269 15.84 -3.87 50.23
N GLY A 270 15.26 -4.47 51.28
CA GLY A 270 14.06 -3.93 51.94
C GLY A 270 14.27 -2.64 52.74
N SER A 271 15.46 -2.03 52.68
CA SER A 271 15.77 -0.69 53.20
C SER A 271 16.13 0.29 52.08
N ASP A 272 15.78 -0.04 50.83
CA ASP A 272 16.06 0.74 49.61
C ASP A 272 17.57 0.91 49.29
N ASN A 273 18.47 0.13 49.90
CA ASN A 273 19.88 0.18 49.52
C ASN A 273 20.07 -0.51 48.16
N THR A 274 20.81 0.14 47.26
CA THR A 274 21.12 -0.44 45.95
C THR A 274 22.07 -1.62 46.09
N LEU A 275 21.66 -2.78 45.58
CA LEU A 275 22.44 -4.01 45.54
C LEU A 275 23.20 -4.07 44.22
N ASP A 276 22.45 -4.01 43.11
CA ASP A 276 22.99 -3.97 41.76
C ASP A 276 22.38 -2.80 40.97
N GLN A 277 23.12 -2.25 40.00
CA GLN A 277 22.63 -1.20 39.10
C GLN A 277 23.23 -1.33 37.70
N VAL A 278 22.48 -0.95 36.66
CA VAL A 278 22.98 -0.81 35.29
C VAL A 278 22.22 0.27 34.52
N ASP A 279 22.94 0.94 33.62
CA ASP A 279 22.36 1.83 32.61
C ASP A 279 22.26 1.11 31.27
N ILE A 280 21.05 1.01 30.73
CA ILE A 280 20.77 0.41 29.42
C ILE A 280 20.45 1.52 28.43
N LYS A 281 20.88 1.37 27.18
CA LYS A 281 20.54 2.30 26.10
C LYS A 281 19.36 1.80 25.27
N VAL A 282 18.43 2.69 24.98
CA VAL A 282 17.35 2.48 24.02
C VAL A 282 17.42 3.60 22.98
N ALA A 283 17.24 3.26 21.70
CA ALA A 283 17.46 4.21 20.62
C ALA A 283 16.31 4.17 19.60
N PRO A 284 15.19 4.86 19.86
CA PRO A 284 14.14 5.07 18.87
C PRO A 284 14.66 5.86 17.66
N VAL A 285 14.13 5.57 16.48
CA VAL A 285 14.49 6.23 15.21
C VAL A 285 13.27 6.29 14.30
N GLU A 286 13.26 7.18 13.32
CA GLU A 286 12.22 7.20 12.29
C GLU A 286 12.16 5.86 11.55
N ALA A 287 10.95 5.45 11.17
CA ALA A 287 10.76 4.27 10.34
C ALA A 287 11.01 4.60 8.85
N VAL A 288 11.03 3.57 8.00
CA VAL A 288 11.20 3.73 6.54
C VAL A 288 9.88 3.42 5.84
N LEU A 289 9.36 4.39 5.08
CA LEU A 289 8.21 4.15 4.20
C LEU A 289 8.67 3.43 2.94
N VAL A 290 8.16 2.22 2.73
CA VAL A 290 8.35 1.46 1.48
C VAL A 290 7.00 1.40 0.77
N SER A 291 6.88 2.07 -0.38
CA SER A 291 5.62 2.21 -1.12
C SER A 291 5.78 2.08 -2.63
N ALA A 292 4.71 1.69 -3.31
CA ALA A 292 4.60 1.69 -4.76
C ALA A 292 3.21 2.19 -5.18
N THR A 293 3.13 2.80 -6.36
CA THR A 293 1.87 3.19 -7.00
C THR A 293 1.71 2.35 -8.27
N VAL A 294 0.49 1.87 -8.51
CA VAL A 294 0.12 1.14 -9.74
C VAL A 294 -0.95 1.95 -10.44
N ASP A 295 -0.65 2.41 -11.66
CA ASP A 295 -1.58 3.21 -12.47
C ASP A 295 -2.62 2.33 -13.17
N GLU A 296 -3.77 2.92 -13.50
CA GLU A 296 -4.77 2.33 -14.37
C GLU A 296 -4.20 2.04 -15.77
N SER A 297 -4.46 0.85 -16.32
CA SER A 297 -3.90 0.39 -17.60
C SER A 297 -4.92 -0.35 -18.46
N LEU A 298 -4.93 -0.05 -19.76
CA LEU A 298 -5.65 -0.79 -20.80
C LEU A 298 -4.75 -0.86 -22.05
N SER A 299 -4.51 -2.08 -22.52
CA SER A 299 -3.88 -2.34 -23.82
C SER A 299 -4.86 -3.07 -24.73
N PHE A 300 -4.97 -2.64 -25.97
CA PHE A 300 -5.78 -3.28 -27.00
C PHE A 300 -4.98 -3.35 -28.30
N GLN A 301 -4.88 -4.54 -28.89
CA GLN A 301 -4.16 -4.78 -30.13
C GLN A 301 -5.07 -5.48 -31.14
N VAL A 302 -4.97 -5.03 -32.40
CA VAL A 302 -5.52 -5.71 -33.58
C VAL A 302 -4.34 -6.24 -34.39
N ALA A 303 -4.35 -7.52 -34.73
CA ALA A 303 -3.35 -8.15 -35.58
C ALA A 303 -4.00 -8.83 -36.79
N GLY A 304 -3.29 -8.82 -37.92
CA GLY A 304 -3.72 -9.54 -39.10
C GLY A 304 -3.47 -11.05 -38.99
N VAL A 305 -4.28 -11.84 -39.68
CA VAL A 305 -4.11 -13.29 -39.82
C VAL A 305 -3.75 -13.60 -41.27
N SER A 306 -2.77 -14.49 -41.46
CA SER A 306 -2.32 -14.90 -42.79
C SER A 306 -3.36 -15.74 -43.52
N SER A 307 -3.40 -15.67 -44.85
CA SER A 307 -4.18 -16.61 -45.67
C SER A 307 -3.77 -18.07 -45.39
N SER A 308 -4.66 -19.01 -45.68
CA SER A 308 -4.49 -20.43 -45.38
C SER A 308 -4.35 -20.78 -43.90
N THR A 309 -4.76 -19.88 -42.99
CA THR A 309 -4.86 -20.15 -41.55
C THR A 309 -6.25 -20.67 -41.21
N SER A 310 -6.35 -21.63 -40.26
CA SER A 310 -7.64 -22.09 -39.78
C SER A 310 -8.12 -21.25 -38.59
N THR A 311 -9.23 -20.52 -38.78
CA THR A 311 -9.87 -19.66 -37.78
C THR A 311 -11.38 -19.76 -37.91
N CYS A 312 -12.12 -19.72 -36.80
CA CYS A 312 -13.59 -19.85 -36.79
C CYS A 312 -14.12 -21.05 -37.60
N GLY A 313 -13.42 -22.19 -37.53
CA GLY A 313 -13.79 -23.41 -38.26
C GLY A 313 -13.60 -23.34 -39.77
N GLN A 314 -13.04 -22.25 -40.32
CA GLN A 314 -12.81 -22.05 -41.75
C GLN A 314 -11.32 -21.85 -42.03
N THR A 315 -10.94 -21.95 -43.31
CA THR A 315 -9.61 -21.59 -43.79
C THR A 315 -9.67 -20.23 -44.45
N THR A 316 -8.88 -19.27 -43.98
CA THR A 316 -8.82 -17.91 -44.55
C THR A 316 -8.34 -17.93 -46.00
N ASP A 317 -8.96 -17.17 -46.90
CA ASP A 317 -8.55 -17.02 -48.30
C ASP A 317 -7.57 -15.86 -48.51
N ILE A 318 -7.63 -14.86 -47.63
CA ILE A 318 -6.83 -13.64 -47.71
C ILE A 318 -5.95 -13.43 -46.47
N THR A 319 -4.84 -12.73 -46.66
CA THR A 319 -4.04 -12.20 -45.54
C THR A 319 -4.60 -10.84 -45.14
N THR A 320 -4.98 -10.68 -43.88
CA THR A 320 -5.40 -9.39 -43.32
C THR A 320 -4.23 -8.68 -42.63
N THR A 321 -4.43 -7.42 -42.25
CA THR A 321 -3.50 -6.65 -41.42
C THR A 321 -4.26 -6.03 -40.24
N ALA A 322 -3.57 -5.31 -39.35
CA ALA A 322 -4.22 -4.55 -38.28
C ALA A 322 -5.21 -3.47 -38.78
N TYR A 323 -5.12 -3.07 -40.05
CA TYR A 323 -5.86 -1.93 -40.60
C TYR A 323 -6.60 -2.26 -41.91
N SER A 324 -6.61 -3.52 -42.36
CA SER A 324 -7.29 -3.89 -43.60
C SER A 324 -7.70 -5.36 -43.66
N VAL A 325 -8.87 -5.61 -44.26
CA VAL A 325 -9.33 -6.92 -44.75
C VAL A 325 -9.39 -6.85 -46.29
N PRO A 326 -8.25 -7.05 -46.99
CA PRO A 326 -8.15 -6.79 -48.42
C PRO A 326 -8.66 -7.99 -49.24
N TRP A 327 -9.95 -7.98 -49.58
CA TRP A 327 -10.59 -9.04 -50.38
C TRP A 327 -9.99 -9.22 -51.78
N GLY A 328 -9.29 -8.22 -52.31
CA GLY A 328 -8.68 -8.28 -53.64
C GLY A 328 -9.71 -8.34 -54.76
N THR A 329 -9.38 -9.03 -55.85
CA THR A 329 -10.31 -9.25 -56.97
C THR A 329 -11.15 -10.49 -56.72
N ILE A 330 -12.46 -10.31 -56.56
CA ILE A 330 -13.42 -11.40 -56.42
C ILE A 330 -13.74 -11.97 -57.80
N ALA A 331 -13.18 -13.14 -58.11
CA ALA A 331 -13.30 -13.78 -59.43
C ALA A 331 -14.48 -14.76 -59.53
N ALA A 332 -14.85 -15.40 -58.42
CA ALA A 332 -16.00 -16.30 -58.33
C ALA A 332 -17.13 -15.63 -57.53
N THR A 333 -18.32 -15.54 -58.14
CA THR A 333 -19.54 -15.10 -57.46
C THR A 333 -20.17 -16.29 -56.73
N SER A 334 -21.11 -16.02 -55.82
CA SER A 334 -21.88 -17.06 -55.12
C SER A 334 -21.00 -18.08 -54.38
N THR A 335 -19.85 -17.61 -53.89
CA THR A 335 -18.84 -18.39 -53.15
C THR A 335 -18.43 -17.58 -51.91
N PHE A 336 -18.10 -18.26 -50.82
CA PHE A 336 -17.59 -17.62 -49.62
C PHE A 336 -16.10 -17.32 -49.73
N TYR A 337 -15.71 -16.15 -49.22
CA TYR A 337 -14.33 -15.74 -49.00
C TYR A 337 -14.15 -15.44 -47.51
N GLU A 338 -13.05 -15.91 -46.94
CA GLU A 338 -12.79 -15.85 -45.50
C GLU A 338 -11.57 -14.97 -45.20
N GLY A 339 -11.70 -14.08 -44.23
CA GLY A 339 -10.59 -13.30 -43.65
C GLY A 339 -10.66 -13.34 -42.12
N SER A 340 -9.58 -13.02 -41.43
CA SER A 340 -9.61 -12.99 -39.95
C SER A 340 -8.64 -11.95 -39.39
N GLN A 341 -9.00 -11.32 -38.28
CA GLN A 341 -8.09 -10.53 -37.44
C GLN A 341 -8.08 -11.12 -36.03
N GLN A 342 -6.97 -10.98 -35.32
CA GLN A 342 -6.87 -11.32 -33.90
C GLN A 342 -6.95 -10.05 -33.05
N LEU A 343 -7.75 -10.10 -31.99
CA LEU A 343 -7.88 -9.04 -31.00
C LEU A 343 -7.29 -9.52 -29.68
N THR A 344 -6.46 -8.68 -29.06
CA THR A 344 -5.81 -8.95 -27.77
C THR A 344 -6.07 -7.81 -26.80
N VAL A 345 -6.51 -8.13 -25.57
CA VAL A 345 -6.73 -7.15 -24.49
C VAL A 345 -5.97 -7.54 -23.21
N SER A 346 -5.36 -6.55 -22.56
CA SER A 346 -4.87 -6.64 -21.17
C SER A 346 -5.29 -5.41 -20.37
N THR A 347 -5.70 -5.59 -19.11
CA THR A 347 -6.12 -4.49 -18.22
C THR A 347 -5.98 -4.90 -16.74
N ASN A 348 -5.66 -3.94 -15.87
CA ASN A 348 -5.71 -4.10 -14.41
C ASN A 348 -7.02 -3.55 -13.79
N ALA A 349 -8.01 -3.23 -14.61
CA ALA A 349 -9.32 -2.76 -14.16
C ALA A 349 -10.13 -3.91 -13.50
N ASP A 350 -10.62 -3.68 -12.28
CA ASP A 350 -11.25 -4.71 -11.45
C ASP A 350 -12.62 -5.17 -11.96
N ALA A 351 -13.37 -4.28 -12.62
CA ALA A 351 -14.58 -4.60 -13.36
C ALA A 351 -14.32 -4.99 -14.83
N GLY A 352 -13.06 -5.22 -15.20
CA GLY A 352 -12.64 -5.78 -16.48
C GLY A 352 -12.80 -4.85 -17.67
N TYR A 353 -13.25 -5.39 -18.82
CA TYR A 353 -13.32 -4.65 -20.08
C TYR A 353 -14.44 -5.13 -21.02
N SER A 354 -14.74 -4.29 -22.02
CA SER A 354 -15.53 -4.66 -23.20
C SER A 354 -14.90 -4.11 -24.49
N VAL A 355 -14.94 -4.89 -25.57
CA VAL A 355 -14.62 -4.44 -26.93
C VAL A 355 -15.89 -4.47 -27.76
N LYS A 356 -16.19 -3.35 -28.41
CA LYS A 356 -17.33 -3.19 -29.33
C LYS A 356 -16.85 -3.02 -30.76
N ILE A 357 -17.65 -3.51 -31.71
CA ILE A 357 -17.46 -3.36 -33.16
C ILE A 357 -18.62 -2.57 -33.78
N GLU A 358 -18.30 -1.75 -34.77
CA GLU A 358 -19.25 -1.06 -35.65
C GLU A 358 -18.62 -0.89 -37.04
N GLU A 359 -19.44 -0.73 -38.06
CA GLU A 359 -19.02 -0.26 -39.37
C GLU A 359 -19.66 1.09 -39.68
N ASN A 360 -19.04 1.88 -40.55
CA ASN A 360 -19.58 3.20 -40.89
C ASN A 360 -20.86 3.11 -41.75
N ASP A 361 -20.96 2.06 -42.57
CA ASP A 361 -21.99 1.79 -43.58
C ASP A 361 -21.73 0.41 -44.22
N GLN A 362 -22.63 -0.10 -45.07
CA GLN A 362 -22.32 -1.24 -45.95
C GLN A 362 -21.20 -0.89 -46.94
N MET A 363 -20.64 -1.91 -47.61
CA MET A 363 -19.56 -1.71 -48.57
C MET A 363 -20.08 -1.07 -49.85
N GLY A 364 -20.00 0.26 -49.95
CA GLY A 364 -20.42 1.01 -51.13
C GLY A 364 -19.38 1.08 -52.24
N ILE A 365 -19.84 1.17 -53.49
CA ILE A 365 -18.95 1.32 -54.65
C ILE A 365 -18.18 2.65 -54.59
N ASN A 366 -16.85 2.57 -54.67
CA ASN A 366 -15.92 3.67 -54.42
C ASN A 366 -16.17 4.40 -53.08
N GLY A 367 -16.71 3.69 -52.09
CA GLY A 367 -17.03 4.21 -50.76
C GLY A 367 -18.17 5.21 -50.73
N THR A 368 -19.07 5.19 -51.72
CA THR A 368 -20.31 5.95 -51.67
C THR A 368 -21.24 5.39 -50.60
N THR A 369 -22.03 6.25 -49.96
CA THR A 369 -23.01 5.82 -48.96
C THR A 369 -24.10 4.93 -49.56
N CYS A 370 -24.55 3.92 -48.81
CA CYS A 370 -25.55 2.93 -49.16
C CYS A 370 -26.96 3.34 -48.71
N ASP A 371 -27.52 4.42 -49.30
CA ASP A 371 -28.68 5.13 -48.72
C ASP A 371 -30.03 4.92 -49.43
N SER A 372 -30.06 4.24 -50.59
CA SER A 372 -31.27 4.22 -51.43
C SER A 372 -31.58 2.79 -51.87
N PRO A 373 -32.75 2.22 -51.53
CA PRO A 373 -33.93 2.90 -50.95
C PRO A 373 -33.89 3.12 -49.44
N ALA A 374 -33.07 2.39 -48.67
CA ALA A 374 -32.82 2.61 -47.25
C ALA A 374 -31.49 1.95 -46.82
N ALA A 375 -30.81 2.60 -45.87
CA ALA A 375 -29.59 2.16 -45.19
C ALA A 375 -29.46 0.63 -44.99
N ASP A 376 -30.41 0.04 -44.26
CA ASP A 376 -30.39 -1.34 -43.81
C ASP A 376 -30.74 -2.38 -44.90
N THR A 377 -31.09 -1.92 -46.10
CA THR A 377 -31.55 -2.79 -47.21
C THR A 377 -30.77 -2.56 -48.50
N ALA A 378 -29.77 -1.68 -48.49
CA ALA A 378 -29.02 -1.31 -49.67
C ALA A 378 -28.25 -2.51 -50.25
N ASP A 379 -28.36 -2.73 -51.56
CA ASP A 379 -27.85 -3.91 -52.24
C ASP A 379 -27.26 -3.66 -53.64
N GLU A 380 -27.01 -4.75 -54.38
CA GLU A 380 -26.39 -4.68 -55.70
C GLU A 380 -27.24 -4.03 -56.80
N THR A 381 -28.55 -3.84 -56.56
CA THR A 381 -29.52 -3.27 -57.52
C THR A 381 -29.67 -1.76 -57.37
N ASP A 382 -29.07 -1.19 -56.34
CA ASP A 382 -29.18 0.22 -56.01
C ASP A 382 -28.24 1.12 -56.82
N SER A 383 -28.49 2.43 -56.73
CA SER A 383 -27.73 3.46 -57.43
C SER A 383 -27.32 4.57 -56.46
N PRO A 384 -26.09 4.56 -55.92
CA PRO A 384 -24.98 3.67 -56.27
C PRO A 384 -25.12 2.25 -55.68
N ALA A 385 -24.53 1.26 -56.36
CA ALA A 385 -24.59 -0.14 -55.93
C ALA A 385 -23.76 -0.38 -54.66
N CYS A 386 -24.22 -1.31 -53.82
CA CYS A 386 -23.55 -1.73 -52.60
C CYS A 386 -23.31 -3.24 -52.57
N ILE A 387 -22.38 -3.68 -51.72
CA ILE A 387 -22.38 -5.05 -51.21
C ILE A 387 -23.03 -4.96 -49.84
N LYS A 388 -24.24 -5.50 -49.74
CA LYS A 388 -25.05 -5.53 -48.51
C LYS A 388 -24.38 -6.33 -47.40
N ASP A 389 -24.88 -6.16 -46.17
CA ASP A 389 -24.69 -7.16 -45.14
C ASP A 389 -25.47 -8.44 -45.44
N THR A 390 -24.92 -9.57 -45.02
CA THR A 390 -25.62 -10.84 -45.17
C THR A 390 -26.84 -10.88 -44.26
N VAL A 391 -27.92 -11.52 -44.71
CA VAL A 391 -29.01 -11.96 -43.84
C VAL A 391 -28.79 -13.39 -43.35
N CYS A 392 -27.64 -14.01 -43.62
CA CYS A 392 -27.21 -15.37 -43.24
C CYS A 392 -28.05 -16.53 -43.79
N GLY A 393 -29.38 -16.43 -43.81
CA GLY A 393 -30.27 -17.53 -44.16
C GLY A 393 -31.73 -17.11 -44.34
N ALA A 394 -32.61 -18.11 -44.45
CA ALA A 394 -34.05 -17.90 -44.49
C ALA A 394 -34.60 -17.30 -43.19
N VAL A 395 -33.90 -17.57 -42.08
CA VAL A 395 -34.02 -16.79 -40.85
C VAL A 395 -32.93 -15.73 -40.91
N SER A 396 -33.35 -14.47 -41.04
CA SER A 396 -32.42 -13.35 -41.15
C SER A 396 -31.60 -13.18 -39.87
N CYS A 397 -30.29 -13.02 -40.01
CA CYS A 397 -29.44 -12.46 -38.95
C CYS A 397 -29.40 -10.93 -39.03
N SER A 398 -28.90 -10.32 -37.97
CA SER A 398 -28.69 -8.87 -37.81
C SER A 398 -27.41 -8.61 -37.01
N GLU A 399 -27.18 -7.37 -36.61
CA GLU A 399 -26.11 -6.97 -35.68
C GLU A 399 -26.31 -7.52 -34.25
N SER A 400 -27.55 -7.84 -33.90
CA SER A 400 -27.97 -8.31 -32.56
C SER A 400 -28.39 -9.78 -32.54
N SER A 401 -28.69 -10.37 -33.69
CA SER A 401 -29.12 -11.76 -33.85
C SER A 401 -28.26 -12.47 -34.89
N GLY A 402 -27.86 -13.71 -34.67
CA GLY A 402 -27.00 -14.45 -35.61
C GLY A 402 -27.66 -15.72 -36.13
N TYR A 403 -27.18 -16.19 -37.28
CA TYR A 403 -27.66 -17.41 -37.90
C TYR A 403 -26.55 -18.10 -38.69
N TYR A 404 -26.69 -19.41 -38.95
CA TYR A 404 -25.72 -20.15 -39.74
C TYR A 404 -25.76 -19.72 -41.20
N TRP A 405 -24.64 -19.17 -41.67
CA TRP A 405 -24.52 -18.71 -43.05
C TRP A 405 -23.96 -19.80 -43.96
N THR A 406 -24.86 -20.53 -44.62
CA THR A 406 -24.53 -21.77 -45.35
C THR A 406 -24.67 -21.67 -46.87
N ASN A 407 -25.29 -20.61 -47.38
CA ASN A 407 -25.56 -20.46 -48.82
C ASN A 407 -25.18 -19.06 -49.33
N ALA A 408 -24.01 -18.99 -49.98
CA ALA A 408 -23.46 -17.78 -50.59
C ALA A 408 -24.28 -17.28 -51.80
N SER A 409 -25.02 -18.17 -52.48
CA SER A 409 -25.80 -17.84 -53.67
C SER A 409 -27.09 -17.10 -53.33
N SER A 410 -27.77 -17.53 -52.26
CA SER A 410 -29.07 -17.00 -51.85
C SER A 410 -28.96 -15.84 -50.85
N TYR A 411 -27.88 -15.80 -50.08
CA TYR A 411 -27.68 -14.80 -49.01
C TYR A 411 -26.29 -14.15 -49.13
N PRO A 412 -25.97 -13.48 -50.25
CA PRO A 412 -24.70 -12.77 -50.40
C PRO A 412 -24.63 -11.58 -49.43
N GLY A 413 -23.42 -11.12 -49.15
CA GLY A 413 -23.14 -9.93 -48.36
C GLY A 413 -21.82 -10.02 -47.60
N LEU A 414 -21.69 -9.18 -46.57
CA LEU A 414 -20.62 -9.22 -45.56
C LEU A 414 -21.19 -9.70 -44.21
N GLY A 415 -20.38 -10.41 -43.42
CA GLY A 415 -20.73 -10.79 -42.07
C GLY A 415 -19.52 -11.21 -41.25
N ILE A 416 -19.70 -11.32 -39.93
CA ILE A 416 -18.64 -11.70 -39.00
C ILE A 416 -19.03 -12.85 -38.08
N SER A 417 -18.01 -13.56 -37.62
CA SER A 417 -18.08 -14.54 -36.55
C SER A 417 -16.88 -14.41 -35.63
N LEU A 418 -16.91 -15.10 -34.49
CA LEU A 418 -15.88 -15.00 -33.48
C LEU A 418 -15.37 -16.40 -33.07
N ALA A 419 -14.12 -16.46 -32.59
CA ALA A 419 -13.58 -17.64 -31.94
C ALA A 419 -12.69 -17.23 -30.77
N ASN A 420 -12.75 -17.97 -29.67
CA ASN A 420 -11.78 -17.81 -28.59
C ASN A 420 -10.41 -18.35 -29.03
N VAL A 421 -9.35 -17.62 -28.71
CA VAL A 421 -7.97 -18.09 -28.82
C VAL A 421 -7.42 -18.41 -27.44
N ASP A 422 -7.63 -17.50 -26.49
CA ASP A 422 -7.39 -17.72 -25.06
C ASP A 422 -8.60 -17.26 -24.24
N GLY A 423 -9.02 -18.10 -23.30
CA GLY A 423 -10.18 -17.85 -22.45
C GLY A 423 -11.51 -18.06 -23.16
N THR A 424 -12.53 -17.34 -22.70
CA THR A 424 -13.92 -17.45 -23.18
C THR A 424 -14.55 -16.07 -23.36
N ASP A 425 -13.74 -15.08 -23.76
CA ASP A 425 -14.10 -13.67 -23.74
C ASP A 425 -14.90 -13.25 -24.99
N ALA A 426 -14.89 -14.07 -26.06
CA ALA A 426 -15.74 -13.83 -27.23
C ALA A 426 -17.23 -13.89 -26.83
N SER A 427 -18.00 -12.89 -27.22
CA SER A 427 -19.41 -12.78 -26.81
C SER A 427 -20.35 -13.75 -27.53
N TRP A 428 -19.92 -14.30 -28.66
CA TRP A 428 -20.48 -15.48 -29.30
C TRP A 428 -19.36 -16.26 -29.99
N LEU A 429 -19.67 -17.43 -30.54
CA LEU A 429 -18.73 -18.27 -31.27
C LEU A 429 -19.30 -18.68 -32.62
N TYR A 430 -18.40 -19.05 -33.51
CA TYR A 430 -18.72 -19.54 -34.83
C TYR A 430 -19.48 -20.87 -34.82
N ASP A 431 -19.29 -21.70 -33.81
CA ASP A 431 -19.86 -23.04 -33.74
C ASP A 431 -21.18 -23.08 -32.95
N SER A 432 -21.74 -24.29 -32.83
CA SER A 432 -23.03 -24.53 -32.15
C SER A 432 -22.96 -24.51 -30.63
N THR A 433 -21.85 -24.05 -30.03
CA THR A 433 -21.67 -24.11 -28.58
C THR A 433 -22.10 -22.83 -27.86
N SER A 434 -22.48 -21.77 -28.60
CA SER A 434 -22.97 -20.51 -28.04
C SER A 434 -24.13 -19.91 -28.84
N GLU A 435 -25.04 -19.19 -28.16
CA GLU A 435 -25.92 -18.19 -28.79
C GLU A 435 -25.07 -17.24 -29.65
N PRO A 436 -25.53 -16.78 -30.83
CA PRO A 436 -26.94 -16.74 -31.24
C PRO A 436 -27.42 -17.91 -32.11
N CYS A 437 -26.55 -18.84 -32.52
CA CYS A 437 -26.93 -19.90 -33.46
C CYS A 437 -27.25 -21.21 -32.75
N THR A 438 -28.51 -21.42 -32.35
CA THR A 438 -28.96 -22.74 -31.86
C THR A 438 -29.05 -23.76 -32.99
N THR A 439 -28.86 -25.06 -32.66
CA THR A 439 -28.97 -26.19 -33.61
C THR A 439 -30.34 -26.32 -34.29
N THR A 440 -31.33 -25.54 -33.88
CA THR A 440 -32.68 -25.47 -34.46
C THR A 440 -32.70 -25.03 -35.93
N GLY A 441 -31.60 -24.42 -36.42
CA GLY A 441 -31.41 -24.01 -37.82
C GLY A 441 -30.71 -25.03 -38.74
N GLY A 442 -30.48 -26.27 -38.30
CA GLY A 442 -29.85 -27.31 -39.14
C GLY A 442 -28.33 -27.19 -39.30
N GLY A 443 -27.65 -26.51 -38.36
CA GLY A 443 -26.20 -26.34 -38.38
C GLY A 443 -25.40 -27.52 -37.81
N THR A 444 -24.23 -27.81 -38.38
CA THR A 444 -23.17 -28.65 -37.79
C THR A 444 -22.06 -27.77 -37.20
N SER A 445 -21.19 -28.31 -36.35
CA SER A 445 -20.06 -27.58 -35.72
C SER A 445 -19.01 -27.02 -36.69
N THR A 446 -19.19 -27.24 -38.00
CA THR A 446 -18.40 -26.71 -39.12
C THR A 446 -19.02 -25.45 -39.74
N ASN A 447 -20.21 -25.07 -39.30
CA ASN A 447 -20.96 -23.97 -39.91
C ASN A 447 -20.57 -22.66 -39.26
N PHE A 448 -20.52 -21.59 -40.04
CA PHE A 448 -20.14 -20.26 -39.59
C PHE A 448 -21.37 -19.52 -39.08
N CYS A 449 -21.51 -19.44 -37.76
CA CYS A 449 -22.52 -18.62 -37.11
C CYS A 449 -22.18 -17.14 -37.31
N SER A 450 -22.93 -16.47 -38.18
CA SER A 450 -22.64 -15.09 -38.58
C SER A 450 -23.60 -14.11 -37.96
N ARG A 451 -23.10 -12.90 -37.70
CA ARG A 451 -23.87 -11.67 -37.45
C ARG A 451 -23.47 -10.61 -38.47
N GLN A 452 -24.33 -9.61 -38.64
CA GLN A 452 -23.96 -8.37 -39.32
C GLN A 452 -23.05 -7.53 -38.41
N ILE A 453 -22.31 -6.59 -39.00
CA ILE A 453 -21.61 -5.59 -38.22
C ILE A 453 -22.61 -4.45 -37.97
N ALA A 454 -22.59 -3.83 -36.78
CA ALA A 454 -23.51 -2.74 -36.49
C ALA A 454 -23.23 -1.53 -37.40
N ASP A 455 -24.17 -1.23 -38.29
CA ASP A 455 -24.14 -0.07 -39.19
C ASP A 455 -24.44 1.26 -38.47
N GLN A 456 -23.42 2.13 -38.41
CA GLN A 456 -23.51 3.45 -37.82
C GLN A 456 -24.47 4.38 -38.58
N GLN A 457 -24.53 4.29 -39.90
CA GLN A 457 -25.36 5.15 -40.76
C GLN A 457 -26.85 4.80 -40.59
N ALA A 458 -27.20 3.52 -40.41
CA ALA A 458 -28.53 3.07 -40.02
C ALA A 458 -28.90 3.38 -38.55
N GLY A 459 -27.95 3.85 -37.73
CA GLY A 459 -28.15 4.12 -36.31
C GLY A 459 -28.17 2.87 -35.43
N ASN A 460 -27.57 1.77 -35.88
CA ASN A 460 -27.49 0.54 -35.12
C ASN A 460 -26.60 0.68 -33.88
N THR A 461 -26.89 -0.11 -32.85
CA THR A 461 -26.08 -0.11 -31.63
C THR A 461 -24.83 -0.97 -31.83
N LYS A 462 -23.67 -0.42 -31.48
CA LYS A 462 -22.38 -1.15 -31.56
C LYS A 462 -22.44 -2.50 -30.85
N GLY A 463 -22.06 -3.56 -31.55
CA GLY A 463 -22.07 -4.92 -31.01
C GLY A 463 -20.90 -5.17 -30.07
N THR A 464 -21.14 -5.69 -28.88
CA THR A 464 -20.06 -6.18 -28.00
C THR A 464 -19.54 -7.52 -28.55
N ILE A 465 -18.24 -7.61 -28.81
CA ILE A 465 -17.57 -8.81 -29.38
C ILE A 465 -16.63 -9.51 -28.39
N MET A 466 -16.14 -8.79 -27.39
CA MET A 466 -15.20 -9.31 -26.40
C MET A 466 -15.50 -8.70 -25.04
N THR A 467 -15.52 -9.50 -23.97
CA THR A 467 -15.75 -8.99 -22.62
C THR A 467 -15.10 -9.86 -21.54
N ASN A 468 -14.66 -9.20 -20.47
CA ASN A 468 -14.28 -9.85 -19.22
C ASN A 468 -14.74 -8.98 -18.05
N ALA A 469 -15.11 -9.62 -16.93
CA ALA A 469 -15.58 -8.94 -15.72
C ALA A 469 -14.49 -8.82 -14.63
N ALA A 470 -13.23 -9.13 -14.98
CA ALA A 470 -12.09 -9.08 -14.07
C ALA A 470 -10.83 -8.55 -14.79
N GLN A 471 -9.75 -8.33 -14.02
CA GLN A 471 -8.44 -8.03 -14.57
C GLN A 471 -7.94 -9.17 -15.47
N VAL A 472 -7.25 -8.82 -16.56
CA VAL A 472 -6.68 -9.79 -17.48
C VAL A 472 -5.26 -9.41 -17.90
N ASN A 473 -4.36 -10.38 -17.87
CA ASN A 473 -2.98 -10.18 -18.34
C ASN A 473 -2.86 -10.27 -19.87
N SER A 474 -3.70 -11.09 -20.50
CA SER A 474 -3.88 -11.19 -21.95
C SER A 474 -5.12 -12.05 -22.20
N LYS A 475 -6.02 -11.60 -23.08
CA LYS A 475 -7.11 -12.41 -23.62
C LYS A 475 -7.24 -12.15 -25.10
N ASP A 476 -7.52 -13.21 -25.85
CA ASP A 476 -7.41 -13.20 -27.31
C ASP A 476 -8.63 -13.83 -27.96
N ILE A 477 -9.16 -13.16 -28.99
CA ILE A 477 -10.20 -13.71 -29.87
C ILE A 477 -9.83 -13.49 -31.34
N TYR A 478 -10.37 -14.33 -32.22
CA TYR A 478 -10.45 -14.04 -33.65
C TYR A 478 -11.78 -13.36 -33.97
N VAL A 479 -11.71 -12.31 -34.78
CA VAL A 479 -12.86 -11.78 -35.54
C VAL A 479 -12.69 -12.27 -36.97
N CYS A 480 -13.56 -13.18 -37.37
CA CYS A 480 -13.53 -13.78 -38.71
C CYS A 480 -14.56 -13.10 -39.59
N TYR A 481 -14.12 -12.62 -40.73
CA TYR A 481 -14.93 -11.98 -41.75
C TYR A 481 -15.28 -13.00 -42.83
N ARG A 482 -16.51 -12.94 -43.32
CA ARG A 482 -16.96 -13.70 -44.48
C ARG A 482 -17.64 -12.78 -45.49
N LEU A 483 -17.26 -12.92 -46.75
CA LEU A 483 -17.82 -12.18 -47.87
C LEU A 483 -18.37 -13.14 -48.93
N ALA A 484 -19.52 -12.80 -49.51
CA ALA A 484 -20.02 -13.39 -50.74
C ALA A 484 -20.70 -12.31 -51.59
N ILE A 485 -20.51 -12.34 -52.91
CA ILE A 485 -21.21 -11.44 -53.85
C ILE A 485 -22.15 -12.22 -54.76
N SER A 486 -23.23 -11.59 -55.21
CA SER A 486 -24.16 -12.20 -56.16
C SER A 486 -23.59 -12.21 -57.59
N GLY A 487 -24.17 -13.04 -58.45
CA GLY A 487 -23.84 -13.04 -59.89
C GLY A 487 -24.23 -11.75 -60.63
N THR A 488 -25.02 -10.88 -59.99
CA THR A 488 -25.48 -9.60 -60.52
C THR A 488 -24.74 -8.40 -59.94
N GLN A 489 -23.79 -8.61 -59.01
CA GLN A 489 -22.99 -7.53 -58.44
C GLN A 489 -22.25 -6.76 -59.55
N PRO A 490 -22.45 -5.44 -59.68
CA PRO A 490 -21.70 -4.65 -60.64
C PRO A 490 -20.18 -4.68 -60.36
N PRO A 491 -19.33 -4.60 -61.39
CA PRO A 491 -17.90 -4.51 -61.19
C PRO A 491 -17.54 -3.15 -60.59
N GLY A 492 -16.72 -3.16 -59.54
CA GLY A 492 -16.33 -1.95 -58.84
C GLY A 492 -15.39 -2.22 -57.68
N TYR A 493 -14.82 -1.15 -57.13
CA TYR A 493 -14.10 -1.22 -55.87
C TYR A 493 -15.09 -0.90 -54.76
N TYR A 494 -15.34 -1.84 -53.84
CA TYR A 494 -16.30 -1.68 -52.76
C TYR A 494 -15.58 -1.67 -51.42
N TYR A 495 -15.91 -0.75 -50.53
CA TYR A 495 -15.30 -0.70 -49.21
C TYR A 495 -16.17 0.01 -48.18
N ASN A 496 -15.96 -0.36 -46.92
CA ASN A 496 -16.39 0.37 -45.73
C ASN A 496 -15.23 0.44 -44.72
N THR A 497 -15.51 0.95 -43.53
CA THR A 497 -14.58 1.10 -42.41
C THR A 497 -15.18 0.44 -41.18
N VAL A 498 -14.49 -0.57 -40.64
CA VAL A 498 -14.83 -1.23 -39.39
C VAL A 498 -14.01 -0.63 -38.25
N LYS A 499 -14.65 -0.36 -37.11
CA LYS A 499 -14.03 0.25 -35.93
C LYS A 499 -14.23 -0.60 -34.69
N TYR A 500 -13.17 -0.72 -33.90
CA TYR A 500 -13.18 -1.31 -32.57
C TYR A 500 -13.10 -0.24 -31.49
N THR A 501 -13.85 -0.42 -30.39
CA THR A 501 -13.76 0.43 -29.19
C THR A 501 -13.57 -0.47 -27.97
N ALA A 502 -12.37 -0.43 -27.38
CA ALA A 502 -12.07 -1.10 -26.12
C ALA A 502 -12.30 -0.14 -24.95
N THR A 503 -12.94 -0.60 -23.89
CA THR A 503 -13.23 0.19 -22.68
C THR A 503 -13.00 -0.67 -21.44
N ALA A 504 -12.17 -0.19 -20.52
CA ALA A 504 -11.95 -0.79 -19.20
C ALA A 504 -12.77 -0.05 -18.12
N THR A 505 -13.11 -0.73 -17.03
CA THR A 505 -13.88 -0.18 -15.90
C THR A 505 -13.12 -0.40 -14.59
N PHE A 506 -12.64 0.69 -13.97
CA PHE A 506 -11.80 0.72 -12.75
C PHE A 506 -12.57 1.10 -11.49
#